data_AF-A0A9P6TA87-F1
#
_entry.id   AF-A0A9P6TA87-F1
#
_cell.length_a   1.000
_cell.length_b   1.000
_cell.length_c   1.000
_cell.angle_alpha   90.00
_cell.angle_beta   90.00
_cell.angle_gamma   90.00
#
_symmetry.space_group_name_H-M   'P 1'
#
loop_
_entity.id
_entity.type
_entity.pdbx_description
1 polymer ?
#
loop_
_entity_poly.entity_id
_entity_poly.type
_entity_poly.pdbx_seq_one_letter_code
_entity_poly.pdbx_strand_id
1 'polypeptide(L)'
;MNLDNVIDESMGIDGAFEVNLSFKYYEPTNAFAAPPVADLILPISKSGAQMFSENPAVTSITIPENTASAFVEIYASGAAKEEFWYTNALDEAIPILASHSNTSVTGKGPYREVQLLIDNKLVGVVLPFPVIFTGGIVLSWWSPMAAYGAFDLPTYLLDVTPFIPTLTDGKAHNFTLAVEGLGVNRSINGNFFLSGNLALVTDRAGGRTTGKITKYENTPRLKTSAGLCKDGLRTVIEAGRVISISSDVITGSGTKKVDFSQTMVYKSTQIWNSEGKGQQIKQISSGSIVSTTNGNRTFSEKFNYPLGLTLKSEKDSLVGKLKLRYNRVLQSTSFVGLGNNIDTSQIAKGSLKLESPGRASSGFGETEQIFRYSDARGSTYFRDVAVSNVTKFLRDETSGSLADMATDGQEPPLANQLNSLTQSTSSEDQLYGHPARIPSSIVVFSQK
;
A
#
# COMPACT_ATOMS: atom_id res chain seq x y z
N MET A 1 10.54 12.31 -11.43
CA MET A 1 9.99 12.35 -10.06
C MET A 1 9.15 13.61 -9.95
N ASN A 2 7.94 13.51 -9.41
CA ASN A 2 7.13 14.68 -9.09
C ASN A 2 6.88 14.70 -7.58
N LEU A 3 7.17 15.82 -6.94
CA LEU A 3 6.81 16.09 -5.55
C LEU A 3 5.97 17.36 -5.59
N ASP A 4 4.71 17.24 -5.19
CA ASP A 4 3.79 18.39 -5.11
C ASP A 4 4.12 19.24 -3.87
N ASN A 5 5.38 19.71 -3.77
CA ASN A 5 5.87 20.52 -2.67
C ASN A 5 5.12 21.86 -2.64
N VAL A 6 4.56 22.20 -1.49
CA VAL A 6 3.89 23.48 -1.29
C VAL A 6 4.84 24.38 -0.49
N ILE A 7 5.22 25.51 -1.08
CA ILE A 7 5.97 26.57 -0.41
C ILE A 7 5.01 27.73 -0.20
N ASP A 8 4.76 28.08 1.05
CA ASP A 8 3.93 29.21 1.47
C ASP A 8 4.62 29.94 2.64
N GLU A 9 5.42 30.95 2.30
CA GLU A 9 6.15 31.77 3.27
C GLU A 9 5.22 32.47 4.26
N SER A 10 4.00 32.83 3.86
CA SER A 10 3.03 33.52 4.73
C SER A 10 2.55 32.62 5.87
N MET A 11 2.59 31.31 5.66
CA MET A 11 2.24 30.29 6.65
C MET A 11 3.48 29.68 7.33
N GLY A 12 4.70 30.15 6.99
CA GLY A 12 5.95 29.57 7.46
C GLY A 12 6.24 28.17 6.91
N ILE A 13 5.67 27.84 5.74
CA ILE A 13 5.93 26.59 5.02
C ILE A 13 7.02 26.88 3.98
N ASP A 14 8.27 26.87 4.39
CA ASP A 14 9.44 27.28 3.59
C ASP A 14 10.37 26.11 3.22
N GLY A 15 9.98 24.87 3.56
CA GLY A 15 10.75 23.67 3.27
C GLY A 15 10.87 23.40 1.76
N ALA A 16 12.10 23.43 1.24
CA ALA A 16 12.42 23.01 -0.11
C ALA A 16 13.07 21.62 -0.12
N PHE A 17 12.67 20.78 -1.07
CA PHE A 17 13.30 19.47 -1.29
C PHE A 17 14.28 19.53 -2.47
N GLU A 18 15.54 19.18 -2.20
CA GLU A 18 16.51 18.83 -3.24
C GLU A 18 16.57 17.30 -3.33
N VAL A 19 16.35 16.75 -4.53
CA VAL A 19 16.32 15.30 -4.72
C VAL A 19 17.35 14.83 -5.73
N ASN A 20 18.21 13.93 -5.30
CA ASN A 20 19.14 13.21 -6.14
C ASN A 20 18.62 11.81 -6.42
N LEU A 21 18.54 11.45 -7.69
CA LEU A 21 18.10 10.13 -8.15
C LEU A 21 19.26 9.42 -8.83
N SER A 22 19.61 8.23 -8.32
CA SER A 22 20.64 7.37 -8.90
C SER A 22 20.08 6.00 -9.23
N PHE A 23 20.43 5.47 -10.40
CA PHE A 23 20.08 4.11 -10.81
C PHE A 23 21.35 3.27 -10.90
N LYS A 24 21.31 2.07 -10.31
CA LYS A 24 22.41 1.11 -10.39
C LYS A 24 21.92 -0.16 -11.08
N TYR A 25 22.49 -0.44 -12.24
CA TYR A 25 22.19 -1.63 -13.04
C TYR A 25 23.29 -2.67 -12.81
N TYR A 26 22.91 -3.93 -12.71
CA TYR A 26 23.82 -5.04 -12.57
C TYR A 26 23.70 -5.93 -13.80
N GLU A 27 24.82 -6.19 -14.47
CA GLU A 27 24.84 -7.11 -15.60
C GLU A 27 24.59 -8.55 -15.09
N PRO A 28 23.81 -9.36 -15.82
CA PRO A 28 23.66 -10.78 -15.52
C PRO A 28 25.01 -11.49 -15.47
N THR A 29 25.18 -12.40 -14.51
CA THR A 29 26.36 -13.26 -14.40
C THR A 29 25.94 -14.73 -14.40
N ASN A 30 26.89 -15.65 -14.51
CA ASN A 30 26.58 -17.09 -14.38
C ASN A 30 26.00 -17.44 -12.99
N ALA A 31 26.42 -16.73 -11.95
CA ALA A 31 25.87 -16.89 -10.59
C ALA A 31 24.54 -16.12 -10.41
N PHE A 32 24.29 -15.11 -11.24
CA PHE A 32 23.11 -14.25 -11.20
C PHE A 32 22.55 -14.04 -12.62
N ALA A 33 21.97 -15.09 -13.19
CA ALA A 33 21.42 -15.02 -14.54
C ALA A 33 20.24 -14.04 -14.63
N ALA A 34 19.99 -13.52 -15.83
CA ALA A 34 18.86 -12.64 -16.09
C ALA A 34 17.55 -13.37 -15.76
N PRO A 35 16.66 -12.82 -14.92
CA PRO A 35 15.36 -13.41 -14.69
C PRO A 35 14.51 -13.32 -15.98
N PRO A 36 13.47 -14.15 -16.11
CA PRO A 36 12.43 -13.88 -17.11
C PRO A 36 11.83 -12.49 -16.87
N VAL A 37 11.71 -11.70 -17.94
CA VAL A 37 11.17 -10.34 -17.95
C VAL A 37 9.96 -10.23 -18.86
N ALA A 38 9.19 -9.15 -18.70
CA ALA A 38 8.15 -8.79 -19.66
C ALA A 38 8.81 -8.27 -20.96
N ASP A 39 8.20 -8.58 -22.11
CA ASP A 39 8.67 -8.07 -23.40
C ASP A 39 8.18 -6.63 -23.64
N LEU A 40 7.04 -6.25 -23.04
CA LEU A 40 6.45 -4.92 -23.16
C LEU A 40 5.74 -4.54 -21.87
N ILE A 41 5.91 -3.30 -21.42
CA ILE A 41 5.17 -2.72 -20.30
C ILE A 41 4.36 -1.54 -20.82
N LEU A 42 3.04 -1.61 -20.66
CA LEU A 42 2.11 -0.56 -21.06
C LEU A 42 1.52 0.11 -19.80
N PRO A 43 1.42 1.45 -19.75
CA PRO A 43 0.87 2.13 -18.59
C PRO A 43 -0.66 2.04 -18.56
N ILE A 44 -1.21 1.81 -17.37
CA ILE A 44 -2.61 2.05 -17.02
C ILE A 44 -2.63 3.35 -16.21
N SER A 45 -2.63 4.47 -16.90
CA SER A 45 -2.47 5.81 -16.32
C SER A 45 -3.10 6.86 -17.22
N LYS A 46 -3.18 8.11 -16.75
CA LYS A 46 -3.43 9.25 -17.64
C LYS A 46 -2.29 9.42 -18.64
N SER A 47 -2.51 10.30 -19.62
CA SER A 47 -1.45 10.77 -20.51
C SER A 47 -0.25 11.28 -19.72
N GLY A 48 0.96 11.03 -20.23
CA GLY A 48 2.20 11.44 -19.56
C GLY A 48 2.51 10.66 -18.26
N ALA A 49 1.93 9.48 -18.07
CA ALA A 49 2.14 8.62 -16.89
C ALA A 49 1.67 9.24 -15.55
N GLN A 50 0.71 10.17 -15.60
CA GLN A 50 0.12 10.74 -14.38
C GLN A 50 -0.85 9.77 -13.72
N MET A 51 -0.86 9.75 -12.38
CA MET A 51 -1.85 8.98 -11.62
C MET A 51 -3.26 9.52 -11.85
N PHE A 52 -4.22 8.60 -11.84
CA PHE A 52 -5.63 8.93 -11.79
C PHE A 52 -6.02 9.45 -10.43
N SER A 53 -6.98 10.36 -10.40
CA SER A 53 -7.63 10.85 -9.18
C SER A 53 -9.15 10.69 -9.25
N GLU A 54 -9.67 10.46 -10.46
CA GLU A 54 -11.01 10.05 -10.78
C GLU A 54 -11.26 8.59 -10.40
N ASN A 55 -12.53 8.28 -10.17
CA ASN A 55 -13.00 6.95 -9.85
C ASN A 55 -14.40 6.78 -10.48
N PRO A 56 -14.58 5.93 -11.49
CA PRO A 56 -13.59 5.02 -12.09
C PRO A 56 -12.56 5.74 -12.97
N ALA A 57 -11.38 5.13 -13.08
CA ALA A 57 -10.27 5.54 -13.93
C ALA A 57 -10.15 4.58 -15.13
N VAL A 58 -10.07 5.10 -16.36
CA VAL A 58 -10.12 4.28 -17.58
C VAL A 58 -8.95 4.60 -18.51
N THR A 59 -8.28 3.57 -19.01
CA THR A 59 -7.29 3.65 -20.10
C THR A 59 -7.72 2.71 -21.23
N SER A 60 -7.59 3.14 -22.49
CA SER A 60 -7.78 2.27 -23.65
C SER A 60 -6.43 1.79 -24.17
N ILE A 61 -6.24 0.48 -24.30
CA ILE A 61 -4.97 -0.16 -24.64
C ILE A 61 -5.17 -1.19 -25.74
N THR A 62 -4.35 -1.13 -26.79
CA THR A 62 -4.27 -2.19 -27.81
C THR A 62 -3.16 -3.18 -27.44
N ILE A 63 -3.52 -4.46 -27.37
CA ILE A 63 -2.60 -5.53 -26.99
C ILE A 63 -1.97 -6.15 -28.25
N PRO A 64 -0.64 -6.38 -28.29
CA PRO A 64 0.01 -7.10 -29.38
C PRO A 64 -0.64 -8.46 -29.63
N GLU A 65 -0.87 -8.81 -30.90
CA GLU A 65 -1.64 -10.01 -31.25
C GLU A 65 -1.02 -11.31 -30.74
N ASN A 66 0.32 -11.36 -30.59
CA ASN A 66 1.06 -12.52 -30.12
C ASN A 66 1.33 -12.51 -28.60
N THR A 67 0.66 -11.67 -27.81
CA THR A 67 0.76 -11.73 -26.34
C THR A 67 0.28 -13.09 -25.83
N ALA A 68 1.09 -13.77 -25.01
CA ALA A 68 0.84 -15.10 -24.47
C ALA A 68 0.39 -15.08 -23.01
N SER A 69 0.89 -14.13 -22.21
CA SER A 69 0.48 -13.92 -20.83
C SER A 69 0.65 -12.45 -20.44
N ALA A 70 -0.06 -12.04 -19.40
CA ALA A 70 0.00 -10.66 -18.93
C ALA A 70 -0.31 -10.55 -17.44
N PHE A 71 0.33 -9.59 -16.78
CA PHE A 71 0.09 -9.23 -15.39
C PHE A 71 -0.13 -7.73 -15.27
N VAL A 72 -1.03 -7.35 -14.38
CA VAL A 72 -1.24 -5.95 -14.00
C VAL A 72 -0.70 -5.73 -12.60
N GLU A 73 0.22 -4.79 -12.47
CA GLU A 73 0.61 -4.19 -11.19
C GLU A 73 -0.25 -2.95 -10.94
N ILE A 74 -0.86 -2.85 -9.76
CA ILE A 74 -1.73 -1.75 -9.37
C ILE A 74 -1.07 -0.97 -8.23
N TYR A 75 -1.06 0.35 -8.37
CA TYR A 75 -0.72 1.33 -7.35
C TYR A 75 -2.00 2.00 -6.88
N ALA A 76 -2.17 2.09 -5.58
CA ALA A 76 -3.41 2.58 -5.00
C ALA A 76 -3.12 3.34 -3.69
N SER A 77 -3.42 4.64 -3.66
CA SER A 77 -3.18 5.50 -2.49
C SER A 77 -4.37 6.39 -2.18
N GLY A 78 -4.90 6.31 -0.96
CA GLY A 78 -5.92 7.24 -0.49
C GLY A 78 -5.31 8.62 -0.18
N ALA A 79 -6.06 9.69 -0.40
CA ALA A 79 -5.67 11.05 -0.04
C ALA A 79 -6.85 11.82 0.58
N ALA A 80 -6.54 12.92 1.27
CA ALA A 80 -7.53 13.70 2.02
C ALA A 80 -8.34 12.80 2.97
N LYS A 81 -9.68 12.75 2.85
CA LYS A 81 -10.53 11.88 3.69
C LYS A 81 -10.28 10.38 3.47
N GLU A 82 -9.71 10.01 2.32
CA GLU A 82 -9.33 8.64 2.03
C GLU A 82 -7.94 8.28 2.57
N GLU A 83 -7.15 9.23 3.08
CA GLU A 83 -5.89 8.90 3.77
C GLU A 83 -6.13 8.03 5.02
N PHE A 84 -7.27 8.26 5.69
CA PHE A 84 -7.64 7.62 6.95
C PHE A 84 -8.83 6.67 6.80
N TRP A 85 -9.07 6.12 5.61
CA TRP A 85 -10.31 5.39 5.29
C TRP A 85 -10.67 4.31 6.32
N TYR A 86 -9.67 3.62 6.88
CA TYR A 86 -9.83 2.55 7.88
C TYR A 86 -10.39 3.03 9.23
N THR A 87 -10.41 4.35 9.47
CA THR A 87 -11.00 5.00 10.66
C THR A 87 -12.44 5.48 10.43
N ASN A 88 -12.93 5.47 9.20
CA ASN A 88 -14.23 6.04 8.85
C ASN A 88 -15.39 5.25 9.47
N ALA A 89 -16.46 5.96 9.84
CA ALA A 89 -17.68 5.39 10.37
C ALA A 89 -18.60 4.87 9.24
N LEU A 90 -19.45 3.88 9.54
CA LEU A 90 -20.56 3.54 8.67
C LEU A 90 -21.53 4.73 8.58
N ASP A 91 -22.09 4.99 7.39
CA ASP A 91 -23.01 6.12 7.18
C ASP A 91 -24.22 6.05 8.15
N GLU A 92 -24.74 4.86 8.43
CA GLU A 92 -25.84 4.61 9.39
C GLU A 92 -25.49 4.90 10.86
N ALA A 93 -24.19 4.91 11.20
CA ALA A 93 -23.71 5.20 12.55
C ALA A 93 -23.56 6.71 12.81
N ILE A 94 -23.47 7.53 11.75
CA ILE A 94 -23.20 8.96 11.85
C ILE A 94 -24.23 9.71 12.71
N PRO A 95 -25.56 9.53 12.54
CA PRO A 95 -26.53 10.25 13.35
C PRO A 95 -26.38 9.99 14.85
N ILE A 96 -26.03 8.76 15.23
CA ILE A 96 -25.81 8.37 16.63
C ILE A 96 -24.52 9.02 17.15
N LEU A 97 -23.46 9.06 16.35
CA LEU A 97 -22.19 9.70 16.77
C LEU A 97 -22.32 11.22 16.91
N ALA A 98 -23.07 11.85 16.01
CA ALA A 98 -23.31 13.29 16.01
C ALA A 98 -24.18 13.74 17.20
N SER A 99 -25.04 12.88 17.75
CA SER A 99 -25.85 13.24 18.93
C SER A 99 -25.05 13.27 20.23
N HIS A 100 -23.81 12.74 20.24
CA HIS A 100 -22.99 12.60 21.45
C HIS A 100 -21.71 13.44 21.42
N SER A 101 -21.39 14.08 20.29
CA SER A 101 -20.22 14.93 20.17
C SER A 101 -20.41 16.01 19.10
N ASN A 102 -19.78 17.17 19.28
CA ASN A 102 -19.71 18.22 18.26
C ASN A 102 -18.61 17.95 17.20
N THR A 103 -18.10 16.71 17.14
CA THR A 103 -16.99 16.34 16.26
C THR A 103 -17.54 15.86 14.92
N SER A 104 -17.05 16.43 13.82
CA SER A 104 -17.35 15.94 12.48
C SER A 104 -16.78 14.54 12.28
N VAL A 105 -17.65 13.56 11.99
CA VAL A 105 -17.26 12.17 11.71
C VAL A 105 -17.25 11.92 10.21
N THR A 106 -16.15 11.36 9.69
CA THR A 106 -16.06 10.96 8.28
C THR A 106 -16.79 9.64 8.05
N GLY A 107 -17.68 9.63 7.06
CA GLY A 107 -18.48 8.46 6.67
C GLY A 107 -17.82 7.57 5.61
N LYS A 108 -18.64 6.79 4.92
CA LYS A 108 -18.30 5.82 3.86
C LYS A 108 -17.63 4.53 4.33
N GLY A 109 -17.62 4.31 5.64
CA GLY A 109 -17.15 3.10 6.31
C GLY A 109 -15.69 2.74 6.06
N PRO A 110 -15.16 1.73 6.77
CA PRO A 110 -13.74 1.44 6.75
C PRO A 110 -13.31 0.42 5.70
N TYR A 111 -14.12 0.12 4.68
CA TYR A 111 -13.77 -0.87 3.64
C TYR A 111 -13.45 -0.19 2.31
N ARG A 112 -12.36 -0.59 1.68
CA ARG A 112 -11.99 -0.22 0.30
C ARG A 112 -11.67 -1.47 -0.50
N GLU A 113 -12.29 -1.60 -1.66
CA GLU A 113 -11.99 -2.63 -2.65
C GLU A 113 -11.55 -1.95 -3.94
N VAL A 114 -10.28 -2.09 -4.30
CA VAL A 114 -9.77 -1.61 -5.58
C VAL A 114 -10.00 -2.71 -6.61
N GLN A 115 -10.70 -2.39 -7.68
CA GLN A 115 -11.12 -3.30 -8.74
C GLN A 115 -10.34 -3.04 -10.02
N LEU A 116 -9.96 -4.12 -10.71
CA LEU A 116 -9.53 -4.08 -12.11
C LEU A 116 -10.62 -4.70 -12.98
N LEU A 117 -11.14 -3.93 -13.93
CA LEU A 117 -12.06 -4.41 -14.95
C LEU A 117 -11.41 -4.30 -16.32
N ILE A 118 -11.66 -5.28 -17.18
CA ILE A 118 -11.33 -5.24 -18.60
C ILE A 118 -12.63 -5.39 -19.38
N ASP A 119 -12.94 -4.41 -20.25
CA ASP A 119 -14.20 -4.34 -21.00
C ASP A 119 -15.45 -4.60 -20.13
N ASN A 120 -15.50 -3.92 -18.97
CA ASN A 120 -16.56 -4.02 -17.96
C ASN A 120 -16.70 -5.40 -17.27
N LYS A 121 -15.76 -6.33 -17.47
CA LYS A 121 -15.68 -7.58 -16.71
C LYS A 121 -14.65 -7.47 -15.59
N LEU A 122 -15.03 -7.83 -14.38
CA LEU A 122 -14.14 -7.82 -13.22
C LEU A 122 -13.09 -8.92 -13.36
N VAL A 123 -11.82 -8.52 -13.38
CA VAL A 123 -10.68 -9.45 -13.48
C VAL A 123 -10.23 -9.90 -12.10
N GLY A 124 -10.09 -8.94 -11.18
CA GLY A 124 -9.62 -9.17 -9.82
C GLY A 124 -9.82 -7.95 -8.95
N VAL A 125 -9.64 -8.14 -7.65
CA VAL A 125 -9.74 -7.06 -6.65
C VAL A 125 -8.52 -7.03 -5.74
N VAL A 126 -8.32 -5.89 -5.08
CA VAL A 126 -7.24 -5.63 -4.14
C VAL A 126 -7.86 -5.06 -2.87
N LEU A 127 -7.40 -5.59 -1.73
CA LEU A 127 -7.65 -5.01 -0.42
C LEU A 127 -6.40 -4.22 -0.01
N PRO A 128 -6.40 -2.88 -0.14
CA PRO A 128 -5.20 -2.09 0.08
C PRO A 128 -4.71 -2.20 1.53
N PHE A 129 -3.40 -2.16 1.70
CA PHE A 129 -2.76 -2.07 3.01
C PHE A 129 -3.07 -0.68 3.60
N PRO A 130 -3.47 -0.57 4.87
CA PRO A 130 -3.71 0.72 5.51
C PRO A 130 -2.37 1.40 5.81
N VAL A 131 -1.79 2.03 4.78
CA VAL A 131 -0.59 2.88 4.92
C VAL A 131 -0.94 4.06 5.82
N ILE A 132 -0.02 4.39 6.73
CA ILE A 132 -0.13 5.57 7.57
C ILE A 132 1.03 6.49 7.23
N PHE A 133 0.73 7.66 6.67
CA PHE A 133 1.76 8.61 6.26
C PHE A 133 2.38 9.31 7.46
N THR A 134 3.58 9.88 7.25
CA THR A 134 4.24 10.69 8.27
C THR A 134 3.37 11.88 8.62
N GLY A 135 3.07 12.01 9.91
CA GLY A 135 2.15 13.02 10.43
C GLY A 135 0.70 12.56 10.62
N GLY A 136 0.34 11.38 10.13
CA GLY A 136 -1.01 10.84 10.24
C GLY A 136 -1.42 10.45 11.67
N ILE A 137 -2.69 10.67 12.00
CA ILE A 137 -3.38 10.24 13.24
C ILE A 137 -2.81 10.84 14.54
N VAL A 138 -1.62 10.41 14.98
CA VAL A 138 -0.89 10.97 16.13
C VAL A 138 0.50 11.35 15.65
N LEU A 139 0.70 12.64 15.38
CA LEU A 139 1.93 13.22 14.81
C LEU A 139 3.22 12.72 15.49
N SER A 140 3.22 12.60 16.82
CA SER A 140 4.40 12.20 17.59
C SER A 140 4.84 10.75 17.37
N TRP A 141 4.00 9.87 16.82
CA TRP A 141 4.42 8.52 16.47
C TRP A 141 5.54 8.48 15.43
N TRP A 142 5.66 9.52 14.60
CA TRP A 142 6.54 9.50 13.44
C TRP A 142 7.85 10.23 13.66
N SER A 143 8.02 10.87 14.82
CA SER A 143 9.30 11.47 15.24
C SER A 143 10.43 10.44 15.43
N PRO A 144 10.19 9.24 16.02
CA PRO A 144 11.22 8.22 16.13
C PRO A 144 11.46 7.44 14.82
N MET A 145 10.40 7.05 14.11
CA MET A 145 10.48 6.22 12.91
C MET A 145 9.20 6.37 12.05
N ALA A 146 9.36 6.40 10.73
CA ALA A 146 8.23 6.42 9.80
C ALA A 146 7.48 5.07 9.76
N ALA A 147 6.22 5.08 9.33
CA ALA A 147 5.47 3.84 9.11
C ALA A 147 6.06 3.02 7.95
N TYR A 148 5.93 1.70 8.02
CA TYR A 148 6.17 0.87 6.85
C TYR A 148 5.21 1.26 5.72
N GLY A 149 5.76 1.46 4.52
CA GLY A 149 5.00 1.88 3.35
C GLY A 149 4.77 3.38 3.20
N ALA A 150 5.22 4.22 4.14
CA ALA A 150 5.01 5.67 4.07
C ALA A 150 5.80 6.34 2.92
N PHE A 151 6.96 5.79 2.56
CA PHE A 151 7.80 6.28 1.46
C PHE A 151 7.74 5.41 0.20
N ASP A 152 7.44 4.12 0.37
CA ASP A 152 7.36 3.13 -0.71
C ASP A 152 6.10 2.28 -0.52
N LEU A 153 5.01 2.70 -1.15
CA LEU A 153 3.70 2.09 -0.95
C LEU A 153 3.67 0.68 -1.56
N PRO A 154 2.95 -0.27 -0.93
CA PRO A 154 2.77 -1.59 -1.52
C PRO A 154 2.07 -1.51 -2.89
N THR A 155 2.54 -2.34 -3.83
CA THR A 155 1.89 -2.59 -5.11
C THR A 155 1.24 -3.97 -5.14
N TYR A 156 0.27 -4.15 -6.04
CA TYR A 156 -0.58 -5.34 -6.07
C TYR A 156 -0.60 -5.98 -7.44
N LEU A 157 -0.39 -7.29 -7.52
CA LEU A 157 -0.26 -8.01 -8.79
C LEU A 157 -1.50 -8.86 -9.07
N LEU A 158 -2.04 -8.72 -10.28
CA LEU A 158 -3.12 -9.55 -10.81
C LEU A 158 -2.68 -10.21 -12.11
N ASP A 159 -2.85 -11.52 -12.20
CA ASP A 159 -2.65 -12.26 -13.44
C ASP A 159 -3.89 -12.10 -14.33
N VAL A 160 -3.71 -11.44 -15.47
CA VAL A 160 -4.79 -11.18 -16.44
C VAL A 160 -4.70 -12.11 -17.66
N THR A 161 -3.80 -13.10 -17.62
CA THR A 161 -3.59 -14.11 -18.68
C THR A 161 -4.89 -14.78 -19.16
N PRO A 162 -5.86 -15.14 -18.30
CA PRO A 162 -7.12 -15.72 -18.77
C PRO A 162 -7.90 -14.85 -19.75
N PHE A 163 -7.74 -13.52 -19.71
CA PHE A 163 -8.41 -12.60 -20.64
C PHE A 163 -7.68 -12.44 -21.98
N ILE A 164 -6.40 -12.81 -22.08
CA ILE A 164 -5.56 -12.54 -23.27
C ILE A 164 -6.15 -13.04 -24.59
N PRO A 165 -6.80 -14.22 -24.68
CA PRO A 165 -7.47 -14.66 -25.90
C PRO A 165 -8.52 -13.70 -26.47
N THR A 166 -9.13 -12.87 -25.63
CA THR A 166 -10.10 -11.84 -26.04
C THR A 166 -9.44 -10.47 -26.24
N LEU A 167 -8.17 -10.35 -25.81
CA LEU A 167 -7.23 -9.22 -25.81
C LEU A 167 -6.68 -8.81 -27.17
N THR A 168 -6.42 -9.83 -27.98
CA THR A 168 -5.43 -9.82 -29.05
C THR A 168 -6.11 -9.69 -30.42
N ASP A 169 -7.26 -9.02 -30.50
CA ASP A 169 -8.04 -8.87 -31.75
C ASP A 169 -7.65 -7.66 -32.61
N GLY A 170 -6.57 -6.97 -32.23
CA GLY A 170 -6.07 -5.78 -32.91
C GLY A 170 -6.81 -4.50 -32.54
N LYS A 171 -7.83 -4.55 -31.66
CA LYS A 171 -8.57 -3.37 -31.22
C LYS A 171 -8.06 -2.86 -29.87
N ALA A 172 -8.50 -1.65 -29.52
CA ALA A 172 -8.28 -1.09 -28.21
C ALA A 172 -9.33 -1.62 -27.22
N HIS A 173 -8.88 -2.00 -26.03
CA HIS A 173 -9.70 -2.53 -24.94
C HIS A 173 -9.62 -1.61 -23.72
N ASN A 174 -10.71 -1.52 -22.96
CA ASN A 174 -10.79 -0.64 -21.80
C ASN A 174 -10.30 -1.35 -20.55
N PHE A 175 -9.24 -0.82 -19.95
CA PHE A 175 -8.75 -1.17 -18.63
C PHE A 175 -9.24 -0.13 -17.63
N THR A 176 -10.11 -0.56 -16.70
CA THR A 176 -10.73 0.31 -15.71
C THR A 176 -10.24 -0.05 -14.32
N LEU A 177 -9.66 0.92 -13.61
CA LEU A 177 -9.41 0.85 -12.18
C LEU A 177 -10.54 1.58 -11.45
N ALA A 178 -11.10 0.98 -10.41
CA ALA A 178 -12.15 1.61 -9.61
C ALA A 178 -11.98 1.28 -8.12
N VAL A 179 -12.47 2.15 -7.24
CA VAL A 179 -12.50 1.89 -5.79
C VAL A 179 -13.95 1.89 -5.31
N GLU A 180 -14.37 0.77 -4.73
CA GLU A 180 -15.64 0.65 -4.03
C GLU A 180 -15.45 0.84 -2.52
N GLY A 181 -16.42 1.51 -1.89
CA GLY A 181 -16.53 1.70 -0.45
C GLY A 181 -17.87 1.24 0.13
N LEU A 182 -18.20 1.72 1.34
CA LEU A 182 -19.46 1.41 2.03
C LEU A 182 -20.46 2.57 2.00
N GLY A 183 -20.18 3.63 1.24
CA GLY A 183 -21.15 4.68 1.02
C GLY A 183 -22.36 4.19 0.20
N VAL A 184 -23.39 5.04 0.15
CA VAL A 184 -24.50 4.89 -0.81
C VAL A 184 -23.95 4.60 -2.20
N ASN A 185 -24.51 3.57 -2.87
CA ASN A 185 -24.04 3.07 -4.17
C ASN A 185 -22.55 2.68 -4.20
N ARG A 186 -22.01 2.18 -3.09
CA ARG A 186 -20.60 1.78 -2.92
C ARG A 186 -19.61 2.93 -3.12
N SER A 187 -20.04 4.16 -2.85
CA SER A 187 -19.20 5.35 -2.95
C SER A 187 -18.12 5.43 -1.87
N ILE A 188 -17.09 6.23 -2.16
CA ILE A 188 -16.02 6.67 -1.25
C ILE A 188 -16.11 8.20 -1.04
N ASN A 189 -15.30 8.78 -0.16
CA ASN A 189 -15.28 10.24 0.10
C ASN A 189 -14.58 11.06 -1.01
N GLY A 190 -13.97 10.40 -2.00
CA GLY A 190 -13.24 11.01 -3.13
C GLY A 190 -11.72 10.99 -2.94
N ASN A 191 -10.94 11.23 -4.01
CA ASN A 191 -9.46 11.24 -4.03
C ASN A 191 -8.79 9.91 -3.61
N PHE A 192 -8.88 8.93 -4.50
CA PHE A 192 -8.06 7.72 -4.43
C PHE A 192 -7.14 7.71 -5.65
N PHE A 193 -5.84 7.89 -5.44
CA PHE A 193 -4.87 7.86 -6.52
C PHE A 193 -4.67 6.44 -7.02
N LEU A 194 -4.80 6.26 -8.34
CA LEU A 194 -4.69 4.96 -9.00
C LEU A 194 -3.74 5.05 -10.19
N SER A 195 -2.95 4.00 -10.39
CA SER A 195 -2.23 3.75 -11.63
C SER A 195 -1.89 2.27 -11.73
N GLY A 196 -1.40 1.83 -12.88
CA GLY A 196 -0.88 0.48 -13.01
C GLY A 196 0.08 0.30 -14.16
N ASN A 197 0.76 -0.85 -14.14
CA ASN A 197 1.64 -1.31 -15.21
C ASN A 197 1.08 -2.63 -15.76
N LEU A 198 0.85 -2.70 -17.07
CA LEU A 198 0.49 -3.92 -17.77
C LEU A 198 1.75 -4.55 -18.36
N ALA A 199 2.27 -5.58 -17.71
CA ALA A 199 3.42 -6.35 -18.14
C ALA A 199 2.97 -7.49 -19.07
N LEU A 200 3.46 -7.48 -20.31
CA LEU A 200 3.11 -8.43 -21.36
C LEU A 200 4.28 -9.35 -21.69
N VAL A 201 4.00 -10.64 -21.84
CA VAL A 201 4.93 -11.63 -22.37
C VAL A 201 4.37 -12.16 -23.68
N THR A 202 5.18 -12.13 -24.74
CA THR A 202 4.81 -12.51 -26.09
C THR A 202 5.26 -13.91 -26.43
N ASP A 203 4.53 -14.57 -27.32
CA ASP A 203 4.96 -15.82 -27.92
C ASP A 203 5.90 -15.57 -29.09
N ARG A 204 7.13 -16.07 -28.98
CA ARG A 204 8.17 -15.92 -30.02
C ARG A 204 7.88 -16.75 -31.27
N ALA A 205 7.05 -17.79 -31.17
CA ALA A 205 6.57 -18.50 -32.35
C ALA A 205 5.67 -17.61 -33.25
N GLY A 206 5.20 -16.48 -32.71
CA GLY A 206 4.33 -15.54 -33.40
C GLY A 206 2.91 -16.08 -33.54
N GLY A 207 2.15 -15.46 -34.45
CA GLY A 207 0.74 -15.76 -34.64
C GLY A 207 -0.14 -15.10 -33.57
N ARG A 208 -1.40 -14.86 -33.93
CA ARG A 208 -2.38 -14.28 -33.01
C ARG A 208 -2.75 -15.29 -31.92
N THR A 209 -2.62 -14.90 -30.66
CA THR A 209 -3.14 -15.66 -29.53
C THR A 209 -4.66 -15.66 -29.58
N THR A 210 -5.29 -16.82 -29.48
CA THR A 210 -6.75 -17.00 -29.52
C THR A 210 -7.21 -17.91 -28.39
N GLY A 211 -8.48 -18.33 -28.40
CA GLY A 211 -9.06 -19.19 -27.38
C GLY A 211 -10.30 -18.56 -26.75
N LYS A 212 -10.64 -18.97 -25.53
CA LYS A 212 -11.88 -18.53 -24.86
C LYS A 212 -11.81 -18.69 -23.34
N ILE A 213 -12.52 -17.82 -22.65
CA ILE A 213 -12.85 -17.99 -21.24
C ILE A 213 -13.87 -19.13 -21.11
N THR A 214 -13.51 -20.18 -20.39
CA THR A 214 -14.33 -21.40 -20.19
C THR A 214 -15.07 -21.39 -18.86
N LYS A 215 -14.60 -20.62 -17.88
CA LYS A 215 -15.23 -20.44 -16.58
C LYS A 215 -15.06 -19.00 -16.10
N TYR A 216 -16.12 -18.42 -15.54
CA TYR A 216 -16.09 -17.12 -14.88
C TYR A 216 -17.05 -17.10 -13.70
N GLU A 217 -16.51 -17.03 -12.49
CA GLU A 217 -17.27 -16.94 -11.23
C GLU A 217 -16.79 -15.73 -10.43
N ASN A 218 -17.73 -14.98 -9.88
CA ASN A 218 -17.47 -13.82 -9.02
C ASN A 218 -18.53 -13.76 -7.92
N THR A 219 -18.11 -14.03 -6.69
CA THR A 219 -19.00 -14.16 -5.53
C THR A 219 -18.61 -13.15 -4.45
N PRO A 220 -19.16 -11.92 -4.48
CA PRO A 220 -18.99 -10.95 -3.41
C PRO A 220 -19.85 -11.29 -2.18
N ARG A 221 -19.37 -10.91 -1.00
CA ARG A 221 -20.14 -10.90 0.25
C ARG A 221 -19.86 -9.61 1.01
N LEU A 222 -20.90 -9.04 1.60
CA LEU A 222 -20.81 -7.89 2.48
C LEU A 222 -21.88 -8.01 3.56
N LYS A 223 -21.46 -7.83 4.81
CA LYS A 223 -22.31 -7.71 5.98
C LYS A 223 -21.81 -6.55 6.82
N THR A 224 -22.72 -5.69 7.22
CA THR A 224 -22.47 -4.58 8.14
C THR A 224 -23.45 -4.65 9.31
N SER A 225 -23.02 -4.18 10.47
CA SER A 225 -23.91 -3.95 11.59
C SER A 225 -23.41 -2.80 12.45
N ALA A 226 -24.35 -2.09 13.06
CA ALA A 226 -24.10 -1.04 14.04
C ALA A 226 -25.02 -1.23 15.24
N GLY A 227 -24.51 -1.00 16.45
CA GLY A 227 -25.31 -1.11 17.67
C GLY A 227 -24.57 -0.64 18.91
N LEU A 228 -25.32 -0.17 19.90
CA LEU A 228 -24.77 0.26 21.18
C LEU A 228 -24.29 -0.95 21.99
N CYS A 229 -23.16 -0.79 22.67
CA CYS A 229 -22.63 -1.73 23.65
C CYS A 229 -22.16 -0.95 24.90
N LYS A 230 -21.66 -1.68 25.91
CA LYS A 230 -21.17 -1.08 27.16
C LYS A 230 -20.09 0.00 26.95
N ASP A 231 -19.26 -0.18 25.92
CA ASP A 231 -18.10 0.69 25.66
C ASP A 231 -18.39 1.82 24.65
N GLY A 232 -19.63 1.90 24.14
CA GLY A 232 -20.09 2.92 23.19
C GLY A 232 -20.78 2.35 21.95
N LEU A 233 -20.67 3.01 20.80
CA LEU A 233 -21.23 2.52 19.54
C LEU A 233 -20.26 1.53 18.87
N ARG A 234 -20.70 0.29 18.68
CA ARG A 234 -19.94 -0.74 17.97
C ARG A 234 -20.42 -0.87 16.54
N THR A 235 -19.49 -0.86 15.59
CA THR A 235 -19.76 -1.23 14.19
C THR A 235 -18.93 -2.44 13.79
N VAL A 236 -19.52 -3.37 13.04
CA VAL A 236 -18.86 -4.57 12.52
C VAL A 236 -19.06 -4.64 11.01
N ILE A 237 -17.98 -4.91 10.29
CA ILE A 237 -17.95 -5.10 8.85
C ILE A 237 -17.31 -6.46 8.57
N GLU A 238 -17.98 -7.29 7.78
CA GLU A 238 -17.43 -8.50 7.19
C GLU A 238 -17.65 -8.46 5.68
N ALA A 239 -16.57 -8.33 4.93
CA ALA A 239 -16.59 -8.35 3.47
C ALA A 239 -15.69 -9.46 2.93
N GLY A 240 -15.92 -9.84 1.69
CA GLY A 240 -15.05 -10.76 0.99
C GLY A 240 -15.50 -11.02 -0.42
N ARG A 241 -14.64 -11.67 -1.19
CA ARG A 241 -14.90 -11.99 -2.58
C ARG A 241 -14.17 -13.27 -2.95
N VAL A 242 -14.80 -14.10 -3.76
CA VAL A 242 -14.15 -15.23 -4.43
C VAL A 242 -14.28 -15.01 -5.93
N ILE A 243 -13.16 -15.05 -6.65
CA ILE A 243 -13.12 -14.99 -8.12
C ILE A 243 -12.45 -16.25 -8.62
N SER A 244 -13.00 -16.87 -9.67
CA SER A 244 -12.41 -18.01 -10.36
C SER A 244 -12.64 -17.85 -11.86
N ILE A 245 -11.55 -17.81 -12.62
CA ILE A 245 -11.56 -17.62 -14.07
C ILE A 245 -10.70 -18.71 -14.69
N SER A 246 -11.23 -19.44 -15.67
CA SER A 246 -10.49 -20.46 -16.42
C SER A 246 -10.58 -20.14 -17.90
N SER A 247 -9.53 -20.39 -18.65
CA SER A 247 -9.49 -20.12 -20.09
C SER A 247 -8.61 -21.10 -20.85
N ASP A 248 -9.00 -21.39 -22.08
CA ASP A 248 -8.12 -22.01 -23.07
C ASP A 248 -7.39 -20.88 -23.80
N VAL A 249 -6.06 -20.89 -23.75
CA VAL A 249 -5.17 -19.93 -24.42
C VAL A 249 -4.42 -20.66 -25.52
N ILE A 250 -4.62 -20.26 -26.76
CA ILE A 250 -4.02 -20.88 -27.95
C ILE A 250 -3.01 -19.90 -28.52
N THR A 251 -1.73 -20.22 -28.37
CA THR A 251 -0.59 -19.43 -28.87
C THR A 251 0.04 -20.13 -30.10
N GLY A 252 0.96 -19.48 -30.80
CA GLY A 252 1.74 -20.13 -31.88
C GLY A 252 2.54 -21.34 -31.39
N SER A 253 2.93 -21.34 -30.12
CA SER A 253 3.60 -22.42 -29.40
C SER A 253 2.64 -23.52 -28.88
N GLY A 254 1.33 -23.39 -29.13
CA GLY A 254 0.31 -24.39 -28.79
C GLY A 254 -0.70 -23.93 -27.73
N THR A 255 -1.52 -24.89 -27.29
CA THR A 255 -2.66 -24.66 -26.39
C THR A 255 -2.30 -24.87 -24.93
N LYS A 256 -2.75 -23.97 -24.07
CA LYS A 256 -2.58 -24.01 -22.62
C LYS A 256 -3.93 -23.78 -21.94
N LYS A 257 -4.21 -24.51 -20.87
CA LYS A 257 -5.28 -24.18 -19.94
C LYS A 257 -4.73 -23.29 -18.85
N VAL A 258 -5.32 -22.12 -18.65
CA VAL A 258 -4.92 -21.18 -17.59
C VAL A 258 -6.07 -20.99 -16.62
N ASP A 259 -5.75 -20.94 -15.33
CA ASP A 259 -6.72 -20.71 -14.27
C ASP A 259 -6.19 -19.59 -13.37
N PHE A 260 -7.07 -18.66 -13.00
CA PHE A 260 -6.84 -17.63 -12.00
C PHE A 260 -7.89 -17.78 -10.90
N SER A 261 -7.46 -17.69 -9.65
CA SER A 261 -8.36 -17.72 -8.51
C SER A 261 -7.91 -16.74 -7.44
N GLN A 262 -8.90 -16.11 -6.80
CA GLN A 262 -8.69 -15.14 -5.74
C GLN A 262 -9.71 -15.35 -4.63
N THR A 263 -9.27 -15.33 -3.38
CA THR A 263 -10.12 -15.33 -2.19
C THR A 263 -9.72 -14.18 -1.29
N MET A 264 -10.65 -13.26 -1.03
CA MET A 264 -10.44 -12.06 -0.22
C MET A 264 -11.34 -12.05 1.00
N VAL A 265 -10.79 -11.60 2.12
CA VAL A 265 -11.48 -11.47 3.40
C VAL A 265 -11.10 -10.15 4.04
N TYR A 266 -12.11 -9.34 4.35
CA TYR A 266 -11.97 -8.14 5.16
C TYR A 266 -12.88 -8.25 6.37
N LYS A 267 -12.34 -7.93 7.55
CA LYS A 267 -13.10 -7.81 8.79
C LYS A 267 -12.70 -6.55 9.51
N SER A 268 -13.66 -5.81 10.04
CA SER A 268 -13.40 -4.67 10.90
C SER A 268 -14.42 -4.59 12.02
N THR A 269 -13.93 -4.33 13.23
CA THR A 269 -14.75 -3.93 14.37
C THR A 269 -14.22 -2.59 14.85
N GLN A 270 -15.09 -1.58 14.89
CA GLN A 270 -14.81 -0.31 15.52
C GLN A 270 -15.70 -0.14 16.75
N ILE A 271 -15.15 0.46 17.81
CA ILE A 271 -15.89 0.92 18.99
C ILE A 271 -15.61 2.40 19.13
N TRP A 272 -16.66 3.18 19.05
CA TRP A 272 -16.66 4.63 19.26
C TRP A 272 -17.16 4.89 20.67
N ASN A 273 -16.36 5.55 21.49
CA ASN A 273 -16.74 5.86 22.86
C ASN A 273 -18.02 6.72 22.91
N SER A 274 -18.86 6.52 23.92
CA SER A 274 -20.14 7.21 24.11
C SER A 274 -20.06 8.73 24.20
N GLU A 275 -18.90 9.31 24.51
CA GLU A 275 -18.66 10.77 24.53
C GLU A 275 -18.02 11.28 23.22
N GLY A 276 -17.81 10.41 22.22
CA GLY A 276 -17.12 10.75 20.97
C GLY A 276 -15.63 11.08 21.13
N LYS A 277 -15.04 10.87 22.31
CA LYS A 277 -13.64 11.20 22.64
C LYS A 277 -12.67 10.03 22.42
N GLY A 278 -13.10 8.93 21.83
CA GLY A 278 -12.20 7.81 21.63
C GLY A 278 -12.70 6.81 20.61
N GLN A 279 -11.77 6.10 20.00
CA GLN A 279 -12.03 5.10 18.98
C GLN A 279 -11.10 3.90 19.18
N GLN A 280 -11.64 2.70 19.10
CA GLN A 280 -10.86 1.46 19.03
C GLN A 280 -11.19 0.76 17.71
N ILE A 281 -10.17 0.29 17.00
CA ILE A 281 -10.31 -0.42 15.74
C ILE A 281 -9.55 -1.73 15.82
N LYS A 282 -10.20 -2.80 15.38
CA LYS A 282 -9.57 -4.08 15.03
C LYS A 282 -9.99 -4.43 13.62
N GLN A 283 -9.06 -4.32 12.68
CA GLN A 283 -9.24 -4.62 11.27
C GLN A 283 -8.29 -5.75 10.85
N ILE A 284 -8.74 -6.59 9.92
CA ILE A 284 -7.92 -7.56 9.21
C ILE A 284 -8.31 -7.54 7.74
N SER A 285 -7.33 -7.31 6.87
CA SER A 285 -7.43 -7.56 5.43
C SER A 285 -6.55 -8.77 5.11
N SER A 286 -7.09 -9.80 4.46
CA SER A 286 -6.32 -11.00 4.10
C SER A 286 -6.80 -11.59 2.79
N GLY A 287 -5.90 -12.28 2.10
CA GLY A 287 -6.25 -12.88 0.82
C GLY A 287 -5.26 -13.92 0.32
N SER A 288 -5.72 -14.67 -0.67
CA SER A 288 -4.93 -15.63 -1.43
C SER A 288 -5.23 -15.44 -2.91
N ILE A 289 -4.19 -15.41 -3.73
CA ILE A 289 -4.25 -15.38 -5.19
C ILE A 289 -3.45 -16.58 -5.70
N VAL A 290 -3.98 -17.31 -6.66
CA VAL A 290 -3.29 -18.44 -7.31
C VAL A 290 -3.59 -18.43 -8.79
N SER A 291 -2.54 -18.51 -9.61
CA SER A 291 -2.64 -18.82 -11.03
C SER A 291 -1.97 -20.15 -11.35
N THR A 292 -2.57 -20.90 -12.28
CA THR A 292 -1.98 -22.12 -12.83
C THR A 292 -2.00 -22.13 -14.34
N THR A 293 -1.00 -22.76 -14.94
CA THR A 293 -0.96 -23.12 -16.37
C THR A 293 -0.80 -24.62 -16.50
N ASN A 294 -1.74 -25.28 -17.18
CA ASN A 294 -1.83 -26.75 -17.30
C ASN A 294 -1.75 -27.46 -15.92
N GLY A 295 -2.38 -26.88 -14.90
CA GLY A 295 -2.38 -27.38 -13.53
C GLY A 295 -1.13 -27.03 -12.69
N ASN A 296 -0.05 -26.53 -13.31
CA ASN A 296 1.14 -26.11 -12.59
C ASN A 296 1.00 -24.68 -12.09
N ARG A 297 1.32 -24.42 -10.83
CA ARG A 297 1.27 -23.08 -10.23
C ARG A 297 2.32 -22.17 -10.86
N THR A 298 1.88 -21.07 -11.46
CA THR A 298 2.74 -20.05 -12.08
C THR A 298 2.85 -18.77 -11.25
N PHE A 299 1.83 -18.49 -10.44
CA PHE A 299 1.79 -17.36 -9.53
C PHE A 299 1.04 -17.75 -8.26
N SER A 300 1.53 -17.30 -7.11
CA SER A 300 0.73 -17.27 -5.90
C SER A 300 1.12 -16.13 -4.99
N GLU A 301 0.10 -15.55 -4.37
CA GLU A 301 0.26 -14.54 -3.35
C GLU A 301 -0.62 -14.91 -2.15
N LYS A 302 -0.08 -14.73 -0.94
CA LYS A 302 -0.85 -14.78 0.30
C LYS A 302 -0.48 -13.59 1.15
N PHE A 303 -1.48 -12.89 1.66
CA PHE A 303 -1.24 -11.73 2.52
C PHE A 303 -2.18 -11.67 3.72
N ASN A 304 -1.73 -10.97 4.77
CA ASN A 304 -2.48 -10.71 5.98
C ASN A 304 -2.03 -9.39 6.62
N TYR A 305 -2.95 -8.44 6.73
CA TYR A 305 -2.72 -7.06 7.16
C TYR A 305 -3.61 -6.70 8.38
N PRO A 306 -3.30 -7.21 9.58
CA PRO A 306 -4.01 -6.82 10.78
C PRO A 306 -3.62 -5.39 11.21
N LEU A 307 -4.63 -4.61 11.57
CA LEU A 307 -4.54 -3.26 12.12
C LEU A 307 -5.30 -3.19 13.44
N GLY A 308 -4.59 -2.79 14.50
CA GLY A 308 -5.15 -2.42 15.79
C GLY A 308 -4.87 -0.95 16.05
N LEU A 309 -5.91 -0.16 16.26
CA LEU A 309 -5.79 1.27 16.57
C LEU A 309 -6.59 1.59 17.84
N THR A 310 -6.04 2.40 18.72
CA THR A 310 -6.75 2.97 19.87
C THR A 310 -6.40 4.43 19.98
N LEU A 311 -7.42 5.28 19.97
CA LEU A 311 -7.31 6.72 20.13
C LEU A 311 -8.16 7.15 21.30
N LYS A 312 -7.63 8.07 22.10
CA LYS A 312 -8.32 8.68 23.23
C LYS A 312 -7.95 10.16 23.30
N SER A 313 -8.97 11.00 23.23
CA SER A 313 -8.87 12.43 23.53
C SER A 313 -9.16 12.65 25.01
N GLU A 314 -8.27 13.38 25.65
CA GLU A 314 -8.40 13.91 27.00
C GLU A 314 -8.46 15.45 26.89
N LYS A 315 -8.66 16.17 28.00
CA LYS A 315 -8.94 17.62 27.98
C LYS A 315 -7.97 18.41 27.08
N ASP A 316 -6.67 18.18 27.26
CA ASP A 316 -5.59 18.89 26.55
C ASP A 316 -4.59 17.90 25.93
N SER A 317 -5.04 16.68 25.61
CA SER A 317 -4.14 15.62 25.12
C SER A 317 -4.84 14.65 24.17
N LEU A 318 -4.10 14.16 23.17
CA LEU A 318 -4.48 13.02 22.34
C LEU A 318 -3.50 11.88 22.60
N VAL A 319 -4.01 10.72 22.98
CA VAL A 319 -3.22 9.50 23.23
C VAL A 319 -3.56 8.45 22.19
N GLY A 320 -2.55 7.82 21.63
CA GLY A 320 -2.69 6.80 20.61
C GLY A 320 -1.86 5.55 20.85
N LYS A 321 -2.41 4.41 20.47
CA LYS A 321 -1.69 3.14 20.29
C LYS A 321 -2.01 2.53 18.93
N LEU A 322 -0.97 2.12 18.22
CA LEU A 322 -1.03 1.45 16.92
C LEU A 322 -0.36 0.08 17.03
N LYS A 323 -0.97 -0.91 16.39
CA LYS A 323 -0.37 -2.19 16.02
C LYS A 323 -0.69 -2.45 14.56
N LEU A 324 0.32 -2.47 13.70
CA LEU A 324 0.16 -2.66 12.28
C LEU A 324 1.08 -3.79 11.83
N ARG A 325 0.61 -4.70 10.98
CA ARG A 325 1.48 -5.72 10.39
C ARG A 325 1.25 -5.80 8.90
N TYR A 326 2.33 -5.87 8.14
CA TYR A 326 2.34 -6.24 6.74
C TYR A 326 2.98 -7.63 6.62
N ASN A 327 2.18 -8.63 6.27
CA ASN A 327 2.66 -9.98 5.98
C ASN A 327 2.23 -10.34 4.57
N ARG A 328 3.19 -10.60 3.68
CA ARG A 328 2.95 -10.96 2.28
C ARG A 328 4.00 -11.96 1.83
N VAL A 329 3.53 -13.04 1.22
CA VAL A 329 4.35 -14.04 0.54
C VAL A 329 3.94 -14.05 -0.92
N LEU A 330 4.87 -13.76 -1.81
CA LEU A 330 4.69 -13.75 -3.26
C LEU A 330 5.65 -14.72 -3.93
N GLN A 331 5.11 -15.54 -4.82
CA GLN A 331 5.87 -16.48 -5.63
C GLN A 331 5.40 -16.37 -7.08
N SER A 332 6.35 -16.33 -8.01
CA SER A 332 6.06 -16.27 -9.44
C SER A 332 7.12 -17.06 -10.20
N THR A 333 6.70 -17.93 -11.11
CA THR A 333 7.60 -18.59 -12.07
C THR A 333 7.80 -17.71 -13.31
N SER A 334 6.81 -16.89 -13.66
CA SER A 334 6.86 -15.99 -14.82
C SER A 334 7.73 -14.77 -14.56
N PHE A 335 7.87 -14.36 -13.28
CA PHE A 335 8.68 -13.23 -12.85
C PHE A 335 9.41 -13.60 -11.55
N VAL A 336 10.39 -14.50 -11.64
CA VAL A 336 11.09 -15.06 -10.46
C VAL A 336 11.69 -13.97 -9.57
N GLY A 337 12.14 -12.86 -10.18
CA GLY A 337 12.69 -11.71 -9.46
C GLY A 337 11.69 -10.97 -8.56
N LEU A 338 10.38 -11.15 -8.76
CA LEU A 338 9.35 -10.57 -7.88
C LEU A 338 9.13 -11.42 -6.63
N GLY A 339 9.54 -12.69 -6.61
CA GLY A 339 9.29 -13.61 -5.51
C GLY A 339 9.95 -13.14 -4.22
N ASN A 340 9.13 -12.83 -3.21
CA ASN A 340 9.58 -12.36 -1.90
C ASN A 340 8.63 -12.75 -0.78
N ASN A 341 9.12 -12.69 0.44
CA ASN A 341 8.37 -12.80 1.67
C ASN A 341 8.73 -11.61 2.54
N ILE A 342 7.77 -10.75 2.82
CA ILE A 342 7.92 -9.62 3.72
C ILE A 342 7.00 -9.84 4.92
N ASP A 343 7.58 -9.77 6.10
CA ASP A 343 6.85 -9.84 7.35
C ASP A 343 7.34 -8.75 8.30
N THR A 344 6.57 -7.68 8.41
CA THR A 344 6.89 -6.55 9.28
C THR A 344 5.75 -6.24 10.23
N SER A 345 6.08 -6.04 11.50
CA SER A 345 5.14 -5.60 12.52
C SER A 345 5.64 -4.33 13.18
N GLN A 346 4.78 -3.32 13.21
CA GLN A 346 5.03 -2.05 13.86
C GLN A 346 4.07 -1.87 15.05
N ILE A 347 4.61 -1.40 16.16
CA ILE A 347 3.85 -0.95 17.32
C ILE A 347 4.26 0.49 17.57
N ALA A 348 3.27 1.39 17.65
CA ALA A 348 3.51 2.77 18.05
C ALA A 348 2.67 3.10 19.28
N LYS A 349 3.23 3.84 20.22
CA LYS A 349 2.50 4.48 21.31
C LYS A 349 2.95 5.92 21.42
N GLY A 350 2.03 6.80 21.72
CA GLY A 350 2.36 8.21 21.82
C GLY A 350 1.24 9.06 22.35
N SER A 351 1.60 10.30 22.64
CA SER A 351 0.69 11.35 23.03
C SER A 351 1.08 12.68 22.39
N LEU A 352 0.09 13.56 22.27
CA LEU A 352 0.25 14.96 21.91
C LEU A 352 -0.41 15.80 22.99
N LYS A 353 0.28 16.84 23.47
CA LYS A 353 -0.31 17.90 24.29
C LYS A 353 -0.86 18.98 23.36
N LEU A 354 -2.08 19.43 23.62
CA LEU A 354 -2.79 20.45 22.83
C LEU A 354 -2.90 21.74 23.65
N GLU A 355 -2.54 22.89 23.06
CA GLU A 355 -2.59 24.19 23.73
C GLU A 355 -3.67 25.13 23.20
N SER A 356 -4.12 24.90 21.97
CA SER A 356 -5.28 25.56 21.35
C SER A 356 -5.98 24.56 20.43
N PRO A 357 -7.25 24.79 20.01
CA PRO A 357 -7.93 23.89 19.08
C PRO A 357 -7.07 23.64 17.85
N GLY A 358 -6.69 22.38 17.63
CA GLY A 358 -5.91 21.96 16.46
C GLY A 358 -4.41 22.23 16.50
N ARG A 359 -3.82 22.76 17.59
CA ARG A 359 -2.37 22.96 17.70
C ARG A 359 -1.75 22.11 18.80
N ALA A 360 -0.83 21.22 18.40
CA ALA A 360 0.02 20.48 19.32
C ALA A 360 1.20 21.36 19.80
N SER A 361 1.51 21.32 21.09
CA SER A 361 2.67 22.06 21.65
C SER A 361 3.84 21.15 22.00
N SER A 362 3.56 19.89 22.33
CA SER A 362 4.58 18.87 22.56
C SER A 362 4.00 17.47 22.35
N GLY A 363 4.86 16.47 22.26
CA GLY A 363 4.45 15.10 22.10
C GLY A 363 5.49 14.12 22.58
N PHE A 364 5.03 12.90 22.81
CA PHE A 364 5.88 11.74 23.08
C PHE A 364 5.52 10.65 22.07
N GLY A 365 6.53 10.02 21.50
CA GLY A 365 6.37 8.89 20.59
C GLY A 365 7.34 7.79 20.94
N GLU A 366 6.91 6.55 20.82
CA GLU A 366 7.78 5.38 20.84
C GLU A 366 7.28 4.39 19.82
N THR A 367 8.18 3.94 18.96
CA THR A 367 7.89 3.02 17.88
C THR A 367 8.83 1.84 17.93
N GLU A 368 8.26 0.66 17.74
CA GLU A 368 8.96 -0.60 17.61
C GLU A 368 8.63 -1.19 16.25
N GLN A 369 9.62 -1.73 15.55
CA GLN A 369 9.44 -2.42 14.30
C GLN A 369 10.33 -3.65 14.23
N ILE A 370 9.69 -4.79 13.96
CA ILE A 370 10.38 -6.00 13.53
C ILE A 370 10.12 -6.14 12.03
N PHE A 371 11.17 -6.20 11.23
CA PHE A 371 11.10 -6.38 9.79
C PHE A 371 11.84 -7.66 9.39
N ARG A 372 11.19 -8.52 8.60
CA ARG A 372 11.78 -9.72 8.01
C ARG A 372 11.55 -9.73 6.51
N TYR A 373 12.59 -10.09 5.78
CA TYR A 373 12.57 -10.25 4.34
C TYR A 373 13.29 -11.53 3.93
N SER A 374 12.74 -12.21 2.93
CA SER A 374 13.48 -13.18 2.13
C SER A 374 13.05 -13.12 0.66
N ASP A 375 13.96 -13.41 -0.27
CA ASP A 375 13.64 -13.47 -1.70
C ASP A 375 13.72 -14.89 -2.27
N ALA A 376 13.29 -15.04 -3.53
CA ALA A 376 13.34 -16.32 -4.25
C ALA A 376 14.77 -16.87 -4.46
N ARG A 377 15.81 -16.07 -4.23
CA ARG A 377 17.23 -16.48 -4.32
C ARG A 377 17.80 -16.88 -2.97
N GLY A 378 17.02 -16.79 -1.89
CA GLY A 378 17.44 -17.11 -0.53
C GLY A 378 18.13 -15.96 0.20
N SER A 379 18.18 -14.75 -0.39
CA SER A 379 18.66 -13.57 0.33
C SER A 379 17.74 -13.29 1.50
N THR A 380 18.29 -12.84 2.62
CA THR A 380 17.52 -12.56 3.85
C THR A 380 17.92 -11.24 4.48
N TYR A 381 16.96 -10.55 5.09
CA TYR A 381 17.21 -9.39 5.94
C TYR A 381 16.27 -9.42 7.15
N PHE A 382 16.82 -9.12 8.32
CA PHE A 382 16.11 -9.00 9.57
C PHE A 382 16.56 -7.73 10.28
N ARG A 383 15.60 -6.98 10.83
CA ARG A 383 15.87 -5.90 11.77
C ARG A 383 14.81 -5.86 12.87
N ASP A 384 15.23 -5.75 14.12
CA ASP A 384 14.38 -5.41 15.26
C ASP A 384 14.87 -4.09 15.86
N VAL A 385 14.08 -3.04 15.69
CA VAL A 385 14.43 -1.68 16.11
C VAL A 385 13.33 -1.11 16.98
N ALA A 386 13.71 -0.45 18.07
CA ALA A 386 12.80 0.35 18.87
C ALA A 386 13.45 1.68 19.24
N VAL A 387 12.69 2.76 19.02
CA VAL A 387 13.14 4.14 19.25
C VAL A 387 12.08 4.87 20.05
N SER A 388 12.53 5.59 21.07
CA SER A 388 11.71 6.46 21.91
C SER A 388 12.10 7.92 21.67
N ASN A 389 11.09 8.78 21.56
CA ASN A 389 11.22 10.17 21.16
C ASN A 389 11.99 10.32 19.83
N VAL A 390 12.94 11.25 19.69
CA VAL A 390 13.62 11.47 18.40
C VAL A 390 14.86 10.59 18.24
N THR A 391 15.66 10.39 19.29
CA THR A 391 17.02 9.82 19.15
C THR A 391 17.33 8.67 20.11
N LYS A 392 16.42 8.30 21.02
CA LYS A 392 16.72 7.29 22.03
C LYS A 392 16.41 5.89 21.52
N PHE A 393 17.43 5.22 21.00
CA PHE A 393 17.34 3.79 20.70
C PHE A 393 17.16 2.97 21.99
N LEU A 394 16.18 2.09 21.98
CA LEU A 394 15.92 1.10 23.03
C LEU A 394 16.54 -0.26 22.66
N ARG A 395 16.53 -0.59 21.37
CA ARG A 395 17.24 -1.71 20.75
C ARG A 395 17.37 -1.47 19.25
N ASP A 396 18.39 -2.05 18.63
CA ASP A 396 18.57 -2.09 17.18
C ASP A 396 19.45 -3.30 16.83
N GLU A 397 18.82 -4.38 16.38
CA GLU A 397 19.47 -5.63 16.04
C GLU A 397 19.22 -5.95 14.57
N THR A 398 20.28 -6.22 13.80
CA THR A 398 20.22 -6.56 12.38
C THR A 398 20.88 -7.91 12.11
N SER A 399 20.30 -8.71 11.21
CA SER A 399 20.91 -9.96 10.74
C SER A 399 20.40 -10.37 9.35
N GLY A 400 20.96 -11.45 8.79
CA GLY A 400 20.63 -11.95 7.46
C GLY A 400 21.71 -11.66 6.43
N SER A 401 21.64 -12.31 5.28
CA SER A 401 22.67 -12.23 4.23
C SER A 401 22.82 -10.83 3.60
N LEU A 402 21.84 -9.94 3.79
CA LEU A 402 21.83 -8.58 3.29
C LEU A 402 22.19 -7.53 4.36
N ALA A 403 22.44 -7.93 5.61
CA ALA A 403 22.67 -6.99 6.71
C ALA A 403 24.02 -6.25 6.60
N ASP A 404 25.09 -6.95 6.21
CA ASP A 404 26.45 -6.41 6.15
C ASP A 404 26.75 -5.61 4.87
N MET A 405 25.90 -5.72 3.83
CA MET A 405 26.05 -4.89 2.62
C MET A 405 25.69 -3.41 2.85
N ALA A 406 25.20 -3.05 4.05
CA ALA A 406 24.96 -1.67 4.45
C ALA A 406 26.21 -0.93 4.93
N THR A 407 27.30 -1.63 5.26
CA THR A 407 28.53 -1.03 5.82
C THR A 407 29.66 -0.89 4.83
N ASP A 408 29.67 -1.66 3.74
CA ASP A 408 30.76 -1.66 2.75
C ASP A 408 30.42 -0.72 1.57
N GLY A 409 30.44 0.59 1.83
CA GLY A 409 30.30 1.62 0.79
C GLY A 409 29.62 2.94 1.18
N GLN A 410 29.22 3.14 2.43
CA GLN A 410 28.76 4.45 2.92
C GLN A 410 29.64 4.91 4.09
N GLU A 411 30.04 6.18 4.05
CA GLU A 411 30.61 6.87 5.22
C GLU A 411 29.80 6.54 6.49
N PRO A 412 30.46 6.46 7.66
CA PRO A 412 29.75 6.21 8.91
C PRO A 412 28.62 7.23 9.08
N PRO A 413 27.50 6.86 9.73
CA PRO A 413 26.45 7.81 10.05
C PRO A 413 27.08 9.04 10.70
N LEU A 414 26.71 10.21 10.21
CA LEU A 414 27.20 11.56 10.57
C LEU A 414 27.04 11.96 12.06
N ALA A 415 26.91 10.98 12.98
CA ALA A 415 26.83 11.18 14.42
C ALA A 415 28.06 11.93 15.00
N ASN A 416 29.22 11.91 14.31
CA ASN A 416 30.45 12.50 14.83
C ASN A 416 30.78 13.93 14.33
N GLN A 417 29.99 14.57 13.45
CA GLN A 417 30.29 15.95 13.01
C GLN A 417 29.45 17.05 13.63
N LEU A 418 28.43 16.72 14.43
CA LEU A 418 27.59 17.72 15.11
C LEU A 418 28.29 18.45 16.28
N ASN A 419 29.51 18.05 16.67
CA ASN A 419 30.27 18.70 17.75
C ASN A 419 31.11 19.91 17.30
N SER A 420 31.09 20.29 16.01
CA SER A 420 31.98 21.35 15.48
C SER A 420 31.28 22.66 15.07
N LEU A 421 29.96 22.79 15.28
CA LEU A 421 29.20 24.00 14.88
C LEU A 421 28.53 24.74 16.05
N THR A 422 29.04 24.60 17.28
CA THR A 422 28.57 25.37 18.44
C THR A 422 29.54 26.47 18.83
N GLN A 423 29.75 27.46 17.96
CA GLN A 423 30.24 28.78 18.39
C GLN A 423 29.70 29.90 17.49
N SER A 424 29.06 30.89 18.13
CA SER A 424 28.30 32.04 17.60
C SER A 424 26.92 31.67 17.04
N THR A 425 25.79 32.23 17.46
CA THR A 425 25.48 33.57 17.99
C THR A 425 24.32 33.52 19.00
N SER A 426 24.31 34.47 19.92
CA SER A 426 23.26 34.75 20.90
C SER A 426 22.05 35.47 20.28
N SER A 427 20.84 35.00 20.61
CA SER A 427 19.60 35.74 20.96
C SER A 427 18.35 35.18 20.27
N GLU A 428 17.41 34.66 21.09
CA GLU A 428 16.00 34.38 20.80
C GLU A 428 15.66 33.48 19.59
N ASP A 429 15.95 32.18 19.69
CA ASP A 429 15.38 31.17 18.79
C ASP A 429 14.07 30.60 19.35
N GLN A 430 12.95 31.02 18.77
CA GLN A 430 11.71 30.25 18.81
C GLN A 430 11.88 28.96 18.00
N LEU A 431 11.29 27.86 18.48
CA LEU A 431 11.24 26.54 17.85
C LEU A 431 10.74 26.60 16.40
N TYR A 432 11.64 26.85 15.46
CA TYR A 432 11.48 26.49 14.05
C TYR A 432 12.24 25.18 13.84
N GLY A 433 11.49 24.10 13.65
CA GLY A 433 12.04 22.79 13.32
C GLY A 433 12.65 22.84 11.93
N HIS A 434 13.97 22.96 11.85
CA HIS A 434 14.70 22.75 10.61
C HIS A 434 14.47 21.32 10.09
N PRO A 435 14.29 21.12 8.77
CA PRO A 435 14.28 19.79 8.19
C PRO A 435 15.69 19.21 8.30
N ALA A 436 15.86 18.22 9.17
CA ALA A 436 17.01 17.34 9.09
C ALA A 436 17.01 16.66 7.72
N ARG A 437 18.17 16.62 7.04
CA ARG A 437 18.39 15.76 5.88
C ARG A 437 17.94 14.34 6.25
N ILE A 438 16.88 13.84 5.61
CA ILE A 438 16.49 12.43 5.70
C ILE A 438 17.19 11.73 4.53
N PRO A 439 18.30 11.02 4.74
CA PRO A 439 18.81 10.11 3.72
C PRO A 439 17.82 8.95 3.58
N SER A 440 17.00 8.99 2.53
CA SER A 440 16.18 7.85 2.10
C SER A 440 16.80 7.23 0.85
N SER A 441 17.46 6.10 1.04
CA SER A 441 17.89 5.24 -0.07
C SER A 441 16.67 4.43 -0.54
N ILE A 442 16.01 4.86 -1.61
CA ILE A 442 14.98 4.06 -2.28
C ILE A 442 15.68 3.17 -3.30
N VAL A 443 15.75 1.87 -3.04
CA VAL A 443 16.22 0.89 -4.01
C VAL A 443 15.03 0.45 -4.85
N VAL A 444 14.82 1.13 -5.98
CA VAL A 444 13.84 0.68 -6.98
C VAL A 444 14.50 -0.42 -7.81
N PHE A 445 14.00 -1.65 -7.72
CA PHE A 445 14.33 -2.69 -8.69
C PHE A 445 13.58 -2.41 -10.01
N SER A 446 14.15 -1.55 -10.85
CA SER A 446 13.72 -1.41 -12.24
C SER A 446 14.48 -2.43 -13.08
N GLN A 447 13.75 -3.39 -13.64
CA GLN A 447 14.27 -4.33 -14.64
C GLN A 447 14.09 -3.69 -16.02
N LYS A 448 15.20 -3.51 -16.76
CA LYS A 448 15.20 -3.22 -18.18
C LYS A 448 15.32 -4.52 -18.96
#